data_AF-A0A5M9M751-F1
#
_entry.id   AF-A0A5M9M751-F1
#
_cell.length_a   1.000
_cell.length_b   1.000
_cell.length_c   1.000
_cell.angle_alpha   90.00
_cell.angle_beta   90.00
_cell.angle_gamma   90.00
#
_symmetry.space_group_name_H-M   'P 1'
#
loop_
_entity.id
_entity.type
_entity.pdbx_description
1 polymer ?
#
loop_
_entity_poly.entity_id
_entity_poly.type
_entity_poly.pdbx_seq_one_letter_code
_entity_poly.pdbx_strand_id
1 'polypeptide(L)'
;MQNLLLLADQLVSRLEFIHSRNIIHGNLNPLSFAFGGSVWQKQQVLLVDFNTDSGPDSTARNDLLAVGQILSYFYSSADSWDQYQQQQNQEATAPIFHDAHYDLVLHLEIALDLKGPRVMRDNILPKIGALSAMKNADLFGRLDTTLSHIGQLCGDPTSPLPSKAWPELLDTLDDLLFVYTILISRDRRSSEKKLQVMEAYHLPNRLWRDLQWLLKRTDNVSGALQFAVIGKTYHFIATLYEAYPSSRAFWVRYLLVLARARKDIEPICGKSAWTQAISFWQDVSNKLKSERAFQSRREC
;
A
#
# COMPACT_ATOMS: atom_id res chain seq x y z
N MET A 1 -0.79 -16.56 11.11
CA MET A 1 -0.73 -15.41 10.17
C MET A 1 -1.19 -15.74 8.75
N GLN A 2 -0.63 -16.77 8.08
CA GLN A 2 -0.97 -17.06 6.67
C GLN A 2 -2.47 -17.31 6.40
N ASN A 3 -3.16 -18.02 7.32
CA ASN A 3 -4.61 -18.28 7.18
C ASN A 3 -5.49 -17.04 7.42
N LEU A 4 -5.01 -16.07 8.21
CA LEU A 4 -5.75 -14.84 8.52
C LEU A 4 -5.70 -13.86 7.33
N LEU A 5 -4.58 -13.80 6.61
CA LEU A 5 -4.46 -12.99 5.39
C LEU A 5 -5.34 -13.52 4.27
N LEU A 6 -5.41 -14.85 4.10
CA LEU A 6 -6.31 -15.47 3.13
C LEU A 6 -7.79 -15.25 3.49
N LEU A 7 -8.11 -15.24 4.79
CA LEU A 7 -9.44 -14.89 5.27
C LEU A 7 -9.76 -13.41 4.98
N ALA A 8 -8.84 -12.49 5.29
CA ALA A 8 -8.99 -11.06 5.05
C ALA A 8 -9.27 -10.75 3.56
N ASP A 9 -8.47 -11.32 2.66
CA ASP A 9 -8.67 -11.21 1.21
C ASP A 9 -10.08 -11.63 0.80
N GLN A 10 -10.54 -12.78 1.31
CA GLN A 10 -11.88 -13.27 0.99
C GLN A 10 -13.01 -12.43 1.59
N LEU A 11 -12.86 -11.88 2.79
CA LEU A 11 -13.87 -10.98 3.39
C LEU A 11 -13.99 -9.68 2.59
N VAL A 12 -12.85 -9.10 2.20
CA VAL A 12 -12.78 -7.87 1.41
C VAL A 12 -13.43 -8.04 0.05
N SER A 13 -13.11 -9.11 -0.70
CA SER A 13 -13.72 -9.31 -2.02
C SER A 13 -15.25 -9.46 -1.97
N ARG A 14 -15.81 -9.85 -0.82
CA ARG A 14 -17.27 -10.00 -0.63
C ARG A 14 -17.89 -8.63 -0.41
N LEU A 15 -17.20 -7.75 0.32
CA LEU A 15 -17.57 -6.34 0.46
C LEU A 15 -17.46 -5.59 -0.87
N GLU A 16 -16.36 -5.76 -1.61
CA GLU A 16 -16.20 -5.23 -2.98
C GLU A 16 -17.42 -5.56 -3.84
N PHE A 17 -17.82 -6.84 -3.83
CA PHE A 17 -18.91 -7.34 -4.64
C PHE A 17 -20.26 -6.69 -4.28
N ILE A 18 -20.58 -6.50 -3.00
CA ILE A 18 -21.86 -5.89 -2.58
C ILE A 18 -21.82 -4.36 -2.73
N HIS A 19 -20.69 -3.71 -2.42
CA HIS A 19 -20.51 -2.26 -2.55
C HIS A 19 -20.57 -1.83 -4.01
N SER A 20 -20.05 -2.64 -4.94
CA SER A 20 -20.20 -2.41 -6.39
C SER A 20 -21.66 -2.37 -6.88
N ARG A 21 -22.59 -2.88 -6.07
CA ARG A 21 -24.04 -2.86 -6.33
C ARG A 21 -24.79 -1.84 -5.47
N ASN A 22 -24.07 -0.93 -4.81
CA ASN A 22 -24.61 0.03 -3.83
C ASN A 22 -25.35 -0.63 -2.67
N ILE A 23 -24.97 -1.86 -2.29
CA ILE A 23 -25.52 -2.55 -1.13
C ILE A 23 -24.56 -2.33 0.03
N ILE A 24 -25.02 -1.65 1.08
CA ILE A 24 -24.31 -1.53 2.36
C ILE A 24 -24.88 -2.59 3.29
N HIS A 25 -24.00 -3.34 3.97
CA HIS A 25 -24.46 -4.35 4.91
C HIS A 25 -24.85 -3.73 6.26
N GLY A 26 -24.05 -2.80 6.78
CA GLY A 26 -24.35 -1.95 7.94
C GLY A 26 -24.31 -2.61 9.32
N ASN A 27 -24.16 -3.94 9.40
CA ASN A 27 -24.14 -4.68 10.67
C ASN A 27 -23.30 -5.97 10.58
N LEU A 28 -22.11 -5.86 9.98
CA LEU A 28 -21.22 -7.01 9.82
C LEU A 28 -20.68 -7.49 11.18
N ASN A 29 -20.72 -8.80 11.38
CA ASN A 29 -20.11 -9.49 12.51
C ASN A 29 -19.54 -10.84 12.03
N PRO A 30 -18.82 -11.60 12.87
CA PRO A 30 -18.22 -12.86 12.44
C PRO A 30 -19.24 -13.88 11.88
N LEU A 31 -20.48 -13.86 12.36
CA LEU A 31 -21.56 -14.76 11.92
C LEU A 31 -22.16 -14.37 10.56
N SER A 32 -21.91 -13.14 10.09
CA SER A 32 -22.30 -12.70 8.76
C SER A 32 -21.57 -13.48 7.65
N PHE A 33 -20.48 -14.16 8.00
CA PHE A 33 -19.67 -14.95 7.08
C PHE A 33 -19.71 -16.44 7.40
N ALA A 34 -19.79 -17.27 6.36
CA ALA A 34 -19.79 -18.73 6.49
C ALA A 34 -18.87 -19.38 5.47
N PHE A 35 -18.32 -20.55 5.80
CA PHE A 35 -17.66 -21.41 4.83
C PHE A 35 -18.69 -22.23 4.05
N GLY A 36 -18.43 -22.48 2.78
CA GLY A 36 -19.31 -23.31 1.98
C GLY A 36 -19.34 -24.77 2.46
N GLY A 37 -20.54 -25.36 2.50
CA GLY A 37 -20.76 -26.73 3.00
C GLY A 37 -20.29 -27.84 2.05
N SER A 38 -20.10 -27.53 0.77
CA SER A 38 -19.65 -28.50 -0.25
C SER A 38 -18.13 -28.66 -0.26
N VAL A 39 -17.62 -29.85 -0.60
CA VAL A 39 -16.17 -30.14 -0.65
C VAL A 39 -15.37 -29.11 -1.46
N TRP A 40 -15.92 -28.62 -2.57
CA TRP A 40 -15.30 -27.61 -3.44
C TRP A 40 -15.40 -26.17 -2.92
N GLN A 41 -16.23 -25.92 -1.90
CA GLN A 41 -16.46 -24.61 -1.29
C GLN A 41 -15.91 -24.50 0.15
N LYS A 42 -15.32 -25.57 0.70
CA LYS A 42 -14.82 -25.61 2.09
C LYS A 42 -13.76 -24.54 2.40
N GLN A 43 -13.09 -24.00 1.38
CA GLN A 43 -12.10 -22.94 1.51
C GLN A 43 -12.63 -21.57 1.07
N GLN A 44 -13.90 -21.49 0.66
CA GLN A 44 -14.55 -20.26 0.21
C GLN A 44 -15.41 -19.67 1.31
N VAL A 45 -15.17 -18.39 1.60
CA VAL A 45 -16.01 -17.59 2.48
C VAL A 45 -17.16 -17.00 1.69
N LEU A 46 -18.37 -17.14 2.23
CA LEU A 46 -19.63 -16.63 1.73
C LEU A 46 -20.16 -15.59 2.70
N LEU A 47 -20.76 -14.52 2.19
CA LEU A 47 -21.53 -13.57 2.98
C LEU A 47 -22.99 -14.06 2.99
N VAL A 48 -23.55 -14.33 4.16
CA VAL A 48 -24.82 -15.07 4.31
C VAL A 48 -25.94 -14.30 5.01
N ASP A 49 -25.61 -13.25 5.77
CA ASP A 49 -26.56 -12.56 6.65
C ASP A 49 -26.86 -11.13 6.18
N PHE A 50 -27.75 -10.97 5.20
CA PHE A 50 -28.11 -9.64 4.67
C PHE A 50 -29.17 -8.92 5.52
N ASN A 51 -29.27 -9.21 6.82
CA ASN A 51 -30.33 -8.65 7.63
C ASN A 51 -30.17 -7.13 7.80
N THR A 52 -31.20 -6.38 7.41
CA THR A 52 -31.15 -4.96 7.06
C THR A 52 -31.41 -4.00 8.23
N ASP A 53 -31.12 -4.38 9.47
CA ASP A 53 -31.19 -3.46 10.62
C ASP A 53 -30.01 -2.46 10.62
N SER A 54 -29.57 -2.05 9.42
CA SER A 54 -28.61 -0.99 9.21
C SER A 54 -29.26 0.33 9.63
N GLY A 55 -28.67 1.00 10.63
CA GLY A 55 -29.07 2.37 10.97
C GLY A 55 -28.97 3.28 9.74
N PRO A 56 -29.80 4.35 9.65
CA PRO A 56 -29.92 5.19 8.46
C PRO A 56 -28.61 5.84 7.98
N ASP A 57 -27.56 5.83 8.81
CA ASP A 57 -26.24 6.40 8.53
C ASP A 57 -25.15 5.35 8.23
N SER A 58 -25.54 4.11 7.90
CA SER A 58 -24.58 3.05 7.58
C SER A 58 -23.87 3.32 6.24
N THR A 59 -22.55 3.27 6.24
CA THR A 59 -21.72 3.53 5.04
C THR A 59 -20.83 2.35 4.69
N ALA A 60 -20.33 2.30 3.44
CA ALA A 60 -19.32 1.32 3.01
C ALA A 60 -18.08 1.32 3.91
N ARG A 61 -17.74 2.49 4.47
CA ARG A 61 -16.65 2.63 5.44
C ARG A 61 -16.96 1.90 6.74
N ASN A 62 -18.20 1.95 7.22
CA ASN A 62 -18.59 1.22 8.43
C ASN A 62 -18.44 -0.29 8.23
N ASP A 63 -18.76 -0.79 7.03
CA ASP A 63 -18.56 -2.21 6.69
C ASP A 63 -17.09 -2.61 6.69
N LEU A 64 -16.21 -1.77 6.12
CA LEU A 64 -14.76 -2.00 6.12
C LEU A 64 -14.19 -1.96 7.54
N LEU A 65 -14.64 -1.03 8.38
CA LEU A 65 -14.26 -0.96 9.79
C LEU A 65 -14.69 -2.23 10.55
N ALA A 66 -15.89 -2.73 10.28
CA ALA A 66 -16.38 -3.97 10.88
C ALA A 66 -15.54 -5.18 10.47
N VAL A 67 -15.11 -5.28 9.21
CA VAL A 67 -14.17 -6.35 8.78
C VAL A 67 -12.82 -6.25 9.48
N GLY A 68 -12.29 -5.05 9.66
CA GLY A 68 -11.07 -4.83 10.46
C GLY A 68 -11.22 -5.33 11.90
N GLN A 69 -12.37 -5.06 12.53
CA GLN A 69 -12.70 -5.56 13.87
C GLN A 69 -12.82 -7.09 13.92
N ILE A 70 -13.44 -7.71 12.92
CA ILE A 70 -13.58 -9.18 12.81
C ILE A 70 -12.20 -9.84 12.69
N LEU A 71 -11.30 -9.28 11.87
CA LEU A 71 -9.94 -9.80 11.72
C LEU A 71 -9.12 -9.64 13.02
N SER A 72 -9.28 -8.51 13.70
CA SER A 72 -8.68 -8.27 15.00
C SER A 72 -9.21 -9.24 16.06
N TYR A 73 -10.51 -9.53 16.07
CA TYR A 73 -11.11 -10.55 16.92
C TYR A 73 -10.49 -11.93 16.68
N PHE A 74 -10.40 -12.39 15.42
CA PHE A 74 -9.78 -13.69 15.10
C PHE A 74 -8.28 -13.77 15.41
N TYR A 75 -7.61 -12.62 15.55
CA TYR A 75 -6.23 -12.55 15.99
C TYR A 75 -6.09 -12.46 17.52
N SER A 76 -7.12 -11.94 18.19
CA SER A 76 -7.18 -11.85 19.65
C SER A 76 -7.35 -13.20 20.32
N SER A 77 -7.05 -13.28 21.62
CA SER A 77 -7.33 -14.44 22.46
C SER A 77 -8.71 -14.40 23.10
N ALA A 78 -9.66 -13.64 22.55
CA ALA A 78 -11.00 -13.52 23.12
C ALA A 78 -11.84 -14.77 22.84
N ASP A 79 -12.54 -15.27 23.86
CA ASP A 79 -13.31 -16.52 23.76
C ASP A 79 -14.64 -16.34 23.02
N SER A 80 -15.14 -15.10 22.90
CA SER A 80 -16.37 -14.78 22.16
C SER A 80 -16.34 -13.37 21.58
N TRP A 81 -17.16 -13.14 20.55
CA TRP A 81 -17.34 -11.82 19.93
C TRP A 81 -17.85 -10.78 20.94
N ASP A 82 -18.82 -11.14 21.78
CA ASP A 82 -19.38 -10.23 22.79
C ASP A 82 -18.34 -9.80 23.82
N GLN A 83 -17.50 -10.74 24.28
CA GLN A 83 -16.39 -10.45 25.18
C GLN A 83 -15.34 -9.54 24.53
N TYR A 84 -15.00 -9.80 23.26
CA TYR A 84 -14.07 -8.96 22.50
C TYR A 84 -14.59 -7.52 22.38
N GLN A 85 -15.87 -7.33 22.06
CA GLN A 85 -16.48 -6.00 21.96
C GLN A 85 -16.50 -5.26 23.30
N GLN A 86 -16.73 -5.97 24.41
CA GLN A 86 -16.65 -5.38 25.76
C GLN A 86 -15.23 -4.94 26.13
N GLN A 87 -14.21 -5.74 25.77
CA GLN A 87 -12.80 -5.41 26.00
C GLN A 87 -12.35 -4.19 25.18
N GLN A 88 -12.73 -4.11 23.90
CA GLN A 88 -12.44 -2.95 23.04
C GLN A 88 -13.05 -1.65 23.55
N ASN A 89 -14.22 -1.70 24.20
CA ASN A 89 -14.88 -0.53 24.77
C ASN A 89 -14.26 -0.09 26.12
N GLN A 90 -13.51 -0.96 26.80
CA GLN A 90 -12.92 -0.69 28.12
C GLN A 90 -11.43 -0.38 28.07
N GLU A 91 -10.68 -0.98 27.14
CA GLU A 91 -9.28 -0.65 26.90
C GLU A 91 -9.17 0.35 25.75
N ALA A 92 -8.62 1.54 26.04
CA ALA A 92 -8.06 2.40 25.00
C ALA A 92 -6.96 1.61 24.28
N THR A 93 -7.34 0.92 23.21
CA THR A 93 -6.51 -0.10 22.57
C THR A 93 -5.13 0.41 22.21
N ALA A 94 -4.14 -0.44 22.48
CA ALA A 94 -2.73 -0.18 22.25
C ALA A 94 -2.47 0.50 20.87
N PRO A 95 -1.76 1.63 20.84
CA PRO A 95 -1.62 2.50 19.66
C PRO A 95 -1.04 1.78 18.42
N ILE A 96 -0.30 0.69 18.63
CA ILE A 96 0.38 -0.07 17.57
C ILE A 96 -0.61 -0.76 16.61
N PHE A 97 -1.76 -1.22 17.10
CA PHE A 97 -2.75 -1.91 16.26
C PHE A 97 -3.82 -0.97 15.69
N HIS A 98 -4.06 0.16 16.36
CA HIS A 98 -4.92 1.22 15.84
C HIS A 98 -4.34 1.73 14.51
N ASP A 99 -3.06 2.08 14.46
CA ASP A 99 -2.44 2.64 13.25
C ASP A 99 -2.33 1.59 12.13
N ALA A 100 -1.97 0.34 12.45
CA ALA A 100 -1.96 -0.75 11.46
C ALA A 100 -3.36 -1.10 10.93
N HIS A 101 -4.41 -0.95 11.75
CA HIS A 101 -5.80 -1.15 11.35
C HIS A 101 -6.26 -0.04 10.38
N TYR A 102 -5.95 1.23 10.67
CA TYR A 102 -6.27 2.32 9.74
C TYR A 102 -5.44 2.27 8.46
N ASP A 103 -4.17 1.84 8.52
CA ASP A 103 -3.34 1.63 7.33
C ASP A 103 -3.88 0.51 6.45
N LEU A 104 -4.34 -0.60 7.05
CA LEU A 104 -4.98 -1.69 6.33
C LEU A 104 -6.29 -1.24 5.68
N VAL A 105 -7.15 -0.52 6.41
CA VAL A 105 -8.39 0.06 5.86
C VAL A 105 -8.08 1.05 4.73
N LEU A 106 -7.07 1.90 4.88
CA LEU A 106 -6.63 2.84 3.84
C LEU A 106 -6.10 2.12 2.59
N HIS A 107 -5.34 1.04 2.76
CA HIS A 107 -4.83 0.24 1.65
C HIS A 107 -5.95 -0.51 0.93
N LEU A 108 -6.95 -0.98 1.68
CA LEU A 108 -8.16 -1.58 1.13
C LEU A 108 -9.00 -0.54 0.38
N GLU A 109 -9.24 0.64 0.93
CA GLU A 109 -9.96 1.75 0.26
C GLU A 109 -9.31 2.17 -1.07
N ILE A 110 -7.96 2.10 -1.14
CA ILE A 110 -7.19 2.35 -2.37
C ILE A 110 -7.32 1.18 -3.36
N ALA A 111 -7.27 -0.07 -2.88
CA ALA A 111 -7.34 -1.28 -3.70
C ALA A 111 -8.73 -1.54 -4.29
N LEU A 112 -9.79 -1.20 -3.55
CA LEU A 112 -11.19 -1.44 -3.88
C LEU A 112 -11.80 -0.48 -4.95
N ASP A 113 -11.09 0.58 -5.35
CA ASP A 113 -11.59 1.65 -6.23
C ASP A 113 -13.02 2.12 -5.87
N LEU A 114 -13.28 2.44 -4.59
CA LEU A 114 -14.53 3.07 -4.11
C LEU A 114 -14.75 4.51 -4.66
N LYS A 115 -14.24 4.81 -5.86
CA LYS A 115 -14.47 6.02 -6.64
C LYS A 115 -15.64 5.81 -7.61
N GLY A 116 -16.84 5.65 -7.06
CA GLY A 116 -18.09 5.88 -7.78
C GLY A 116 -18.39 7.39 -7.91
N PRO A 117 -18.98 7.90 -9.02
CA PRO A 117 -19.07 9.34 -9.31
C PRO A 117 -20.02 10.18 -8.45
N ARG A 118 -20.62 9.67 -7.37
CA ARG A 118 -21.54 10.45 -6.52
C ARG A 118 -21.38 10.04 -5.06
N VAL A 119 -21.31 11.06 -4.20
CA VAL A 119 -21.21 11.03 -2.72
C VAL A 119 -19.78 10.99 -2.16
N MET A 120 -19.09 12.13 -2.27
CA MET A 120 -18.43 12.72 -1.10
C MET A 120 -18.93 14.16 -0.99
N ARG A 121 -19.88 14.38 -0.07
CA ARG A 121 -20.04 15.68 0.56
C ARG A 121 -19.22 15.65 1.83
N ASP A 122 -18.30 16.60 1.91
CA ASP A 122 -17.66 17.22 3.05
C ASP A 122 -17.44 16.35 4.30
N ASN A 123 -16.15 16.21 4.63
CA ASN A 123 -15.60 15.74 5.91
C ASN A 123 -15.38 14.23 6.04
N ILE A 124 -14.47 13.68 5.25
CA ILE A 124 -13.24 12.98 5.71
C ILE A 124 -12.52 12.50 4.43
N LEU A 125 -11.75 13.41 3.83
CA LEU A 125 -10.53 13.04 3.12
C LEU A 125 -9.55 12.60 4.23
N PRO A 126 -8.63 11.63 4.02
CA PRO A 126 -7.44 11.57 4.87
C PRO A 126 -6.89 12.99 4.96
N LYS A 127 -6.35 13.40 6.10
CA LYS A 127 -5.68 14.70 6.21
C LYS A 127 -4.42 14.69 5.34
N ILE A 128 -4.58 14.70 4.01
CA ILE A 128 -3.56 15.13 3.05
C ILE A 128 -3.25 16.62 3.29
N GLY A 129 -4.05 17.30 4.13
CA GLY A 129 -3.67 18.46 4.92
C GLY A 129 -3.08 19.61 4.10
N ALA A 130 -2.21 20.38 4.75
CA ALA A 130 -1.52 21.52 4.16
C ALA A 130 -0.69 21.15 2.91
N LEU A 131 -0.14 19.93 2.85
CA LEU A 131 0.72 19.46 1.76
C LEU A 131 -0.07 19.28 0.45
N SER A 132 -1.32 18.79 0.53
CA SER A 132 -2.21 18.71 -0.63
C SER A 132 -2.61 20.07 -1.21
N ALA A 133 -2.51 21.14 -0.41
CA ALA A 133 -2.78 22.52 -0.81
C ALA A 133 -1.52 23.25 -1.30
N MET A 134 -0.31 22.74 -1.02
CA MET A 134 0.96 23.34 -1.45
C MET A 134 1.11 23.33 -2.97
N LYS A 135 1.83 24.30 -3.53
CA LYS A 135 2.15 24.30 -4.97
C LYS A 135 3.21 23.24 -5.26
N ASN A 136 3.28 22.77 -6.51
CA ASN A 136 4.30 21.78 -6.90
C ASN A 136 5.73 22.27 -6.62
N ALA A 137 6.00 23.58 -6.78
CA ALA A 137 7.30 24.16 -6.45
C ALA A 137 7.67 24.00 -4.97
N ASP A 138 6.71 24.23 -4.06
CA ASP A 138 6.91 24.07 -2.62
C ASP A 138 7.14 22.59 -2.25
N LEU A 139 6.42 21.67 -2.92
CA LEU A 139 6.61 20.24 -2.74
C LEU A 139 8.00 19.77 -3.22
N PHE A 140 8.49 20.28 -4.35
CA PHE A 140 9.85 20.00 -4.80
C PHE A 140 10.89 20.59 -3.85
N GLY A 141 10.66 21.80 -3.32
CA GLY A 141 11.49 22.37 -2.25
C GLY A 141 11.52 21.46 -1.01
N ARG A 142 10.37 20.89 -0.61
CA ARG A 142 10.30 19.92 0.49
C ARG A 142 11.04 18.63 0.17
N LEU A 143 11.00 18.12 -1.06
CA LEU A 143 11.82 16.96 -1.45
C LEU A 143 13.31 17.25 -1.26
N ASP A 144 13.77 18.42 -1.71
CA ASP A 144 15.18 18.79 -1.63
C ASP A 144 15.63 18.97 -0.17
N THR A 145 14.79 19.56 0.70
CA THR A 145 15.09 19.65 2.14
C THR A 145 15.08 18.29 2.83
N THR A 146 14.11 17.43 2.52
CA THR A 146 14.04 16.07 3.06
C THR A 146 15.25 15.24 2.63
N LEU A 147 15.66 15.30 1.37
CA LEU A 147 16.88 14.62 0.88
C LEU A 147 18.15 15.14 1.55
N SER A 148 18.24 16.46 1.73
CA SER A 148 19.36 17.08 2.47
C SER A 148 19.40 16.59 3.91
N HIS A 149 18.25 16.50 4.59
CA HIS A 149 18.15 15.99 5.95
C HIS A 149 18.59 14.52 6.04
N ILE A 150 18.12 13.67 5.14
CA ILE A 150 18.58 12.27 5.05
C ILE A 150 20.10 12.22 4.81
N GLY A 151 20.65 13.12 3.99
CA GLY A 151 22.09 13.22 3.76
C GLY A 151 22.87 13.56 5.02
N GLN A 152 22.35 14.48 5.83
CA GLN A 152 22.94 14.86 7.13
C GLN A 152 22.87 13.70 8.14
N LEU A 153 21.73 13.02 8.23
CA LEU A 153 21.56 11.84 9.07
C LEU A 153 22.55 10.75 8.66
N CYS A 154 22.66 10.47 7.36
CA CYS A 154 23.56 9.45 6.82
C CYS A 154 25.06 9.74 7.07
N GLY A 155 25.44 11.01 7.25
CA GLY A 155 26.82 11.42 7.51
C GLY A 155 27.82 11.07 6.39
N ASP A 156 29.08 10.91 6.78
CA ASP A 156 30.15 10.51 5.86
C ASP A 156 29.97 9.05 5.43
N PRO A 157 29.99 8.73 4.12
CA PRO A 157 29.83 7.37 3.61
C PRO A 157 30.88 6.36 4.11
N THR A 158 31.97 6.84 4.71
CA THR A 158 33.02 5.99 5.30
C THR A 158 32.77 5.63 6.77
N SER A 159 31.79 6.28 7.42
CA SER A 159 31.44 6.04 8.83
C SER A 159 30.13 5.26 8.98
N PRO A 160 30.06 4.24 9.86
CA PRO A 160 28.80 3.52 10.08
C PRO A 160 27.77 4.41 10.77
N LEU A 161 26.54 4.39 10.26
CA LEU A 161 25.42 5.16 10.80
C LEU A 161 25.07 4.72 12.23
N PRO A 162 25.05 5.61 13.23
CA PRO A 162 24.66 5.26 14.60
C PRO A 162 23.21 4.76 14.65
N SER A 163 22.97 3.68 15.40
CA SER A 163 21.65 3.05 15.53
C SER A 163 20.55 3.98 16.05
N LYS A 164 20.93 5.01 16.79
CA LYS A 164 20.01 6.04 17.31
C LYS A 164 19.38 6.90 16.20
N ALA A 165 20.02 7.02 15.04
CA ALA A 165 19.54 7.81 13.91
C ALA A 165 18.58 7.03 12.99
N TRP A 166 18.41 5.71 13.20
CA TRP A 166 17.62 4.87 12.32
C TRP A 166 16.12 5.21 12.32
N PRO A 167 15.45 5.44 13.47
CA PRO A 167 14.02 5.79 13.47
C PRO A 167 13.77 7.08 12.71
N GLU A 168 14.57 8.12 12.98
CA GLU A 168 14.45 9.43 12.33
C GLU A 168 14.70 9.35 10.82
N LEU A 169 15.64 8.51 10.37
CA LEU A 169 15.87 8.27 8.95
C LEU A 169 14.66 7.61 8.28
N LEU A 170 14.03 6.63 8.95
CA LEU A 170 12.86 5.93 8.42
C LEU A 170 11.63 6.83 8.38
N ASP A 171 11.42 7.67 9.40
CA ASP A 171 10.34 8.68 9.41
C ASP A 171 10.55 9.72 8.30
N THR A 172 11.80 10.16 8.11
CA THR A 172 12.16 11.10 7.04
C THR A 172 11.99 10.47 5.64
N LEU A 173 12.22 9.17 5.50
CA LEU A 173 11.91 8.42 4.28
C LEU A 173 10.40 8.39 4.03
N ASP A 174 9.58 8.10 5.02
CA ASP A 174 8.12 8.09 4.87
C ASP A 174 7.60 9.47 4.40
N ASP A 175 8.15 10.55 4.95
CA ASP A 175 7.90 11.93 4.53
C ASP A 175 8.24 12.15 3.04
N LEU A 176 9.39 11.63 2.58
CA LEU A 176 9.82 11.71 1.18
C LEU A 176 8.84 10.96 0.26
N LEU A 177 8.48 9.72 0.62
CA LEU A 177 7.54 8.89 -0.14
C LEU A 177 6.15 9.55 -0.21
N PHE A 178 5.71 10.20 0.88
CA PHE A 178 4.45 10.92 0.93
C PHE A 178 4.41 12.10 -0.05
N VAL A 179 5.48 12.91 -0.09
CA VAL A 179 5.58 14.01 -1.05
C VAL A 179 5.56 13.50 -2.50
N TYR A 180 6.27 12.39 -2.78
CA TYR A 180 6.22 11.74 -4.09
C TYR A 180 4.82 11.23 -4.46
N THR A 181 4.08 10.69 -3.49
CA THR A 181 2.68 10.26 -3.70
C THR A 181 1.82 11.42 -4.19
N ILE A 182 1.92 12.59 -3.57
CA ILE A 182 1.17 13.79 -3.97
C ILE A 182 1.57 14.23 -5.37
N LEU A 183 2.87 14.31 -5.66
CA LEU A 183 3.38 14.76 -6.96
C LEU A 183 2.93 13.82 -8.09
N ILE A 184 3.05 12.50 -7.90
CA ILE A 184 2.63 11.49 -8.89
C ILE A 184 1.12 11.53 -9.11
N SER A 185 0.35 11.69 -8.03
CA SER A 185 -1.11 11.83 -8.10
C SER A 185 -1.54 13.04 -8.93
N ARG A 186 -0.82 14.16 -8.81
CA ARG A 186 -1.11 15.41 -9.55
C ARG A 186 -0.70 15.32 -11.02
N ASP A 187 0.44 14.71 -11.31
CA ASP A 187 0.93 14.52 -12.68
C ASP A 187 -0.07 13.72 -13.54
N ARG A 188 -0.70 12.67 -12.96
CA ARG A 188 -1.77 11.90 -13.61
C ARG A 188 -2.92 12.80 -14.10
N ARG A 189 -3.43 13.70 -13.25
CA ARG A 189 -4.54 14.62 -13.60
C ARG A 189 -4.20 15.58 -14.74
N SER A 190 -2.91 15.82 -14.99
CA SER A 190 -2.40 16.63 -16.11
C SER A 190 -2.30 15.82 -17.40
N SER A 191 -1.81 14.58 -17.31
CA SER A 191 -1.67 13.67 -18.47
C SER A 191 -3.00 13.27 -19.13
N GLU A 192 -4.10 13.23 -18.37
CA GLU A 192 -5.45 13.02 -18.90
C GLU A 192 -5.99 14.25 -19.68
N LYS A 193 -5.32 15.41 -19.61
CA LYS A 193 -5.77 16.67 -20.24
C LYS A 193 -5.00 17.06 -21.52
N LYS A 194 -3.88 16.42 -21.87
CA LYS A 194 -3.22 16.56 -23.18
C LYS A 194 -2.09 15.54 -23.37
N LEU A 195 -2.02 14.99 -24.59
CA LEU A 195 -0.87 14.25 -25.10
C LEU A 195 0.38 15.15 -25.08
N GLN A 196 1.45 14.66 -24.47
CA GLN A 196 2.85 15.15 -24.55
C GLN A 196 3.13 16.59 -24.09
N VAL A 197 3.66 16.73 -22.86
CA VAL A 197 4.80 17.63 -22.58
C VAL A 197 5.62 17.03 -21.43
N MET A 198 6.94 16.98 -21.61
CA MET A 198 8.00 16.70 -20.62
C MET A 198 8.65 15.30 -20.64
N GLU A 199 9.37 15.01 -21.72
CA GLU A 199 10.36 13.92 -21.78
C GLU A 199 11.61 14.16 -20.90
N ALA A 200 11.81 15.37 -20.37
CA ALA A 200 13.01 15.73 -19.60
C ALA A 200 12.84 15.68 -18.06
N TYR A 201 11.61 15.58 -17.54
CA TYR A 201 11.33 15.54 -16.09
C TYR A 201 10.31 14.44 -15.73
N HIS A 202 10.63 13.18 -16.07
CA HIS A 202 9.82 12.05 -15.65
C HIS A 202 9.93 11.86 -14.14
N LEU A 203 8.88 12.22 -13.41
CA LEU A 203 8.77 12.03 -11.97
C LEU A 203 9.07 10.58 -11.50
N PRO A 204 8.67 9.52 -12.24
CA PRO A 204 9.13 8.15 -11.97
C PRO A 204 10.65 7.97 -11.96
N ASN A 205 11.37 8.63 -12.88
CA ASN A 205 12.83 8.54 -12.97
C ASN A 205 13.49 9.33 -11.84
N ARG A 206 12.97 10.52 -11.51
CA ARG A 206 13.46 11.31 -10.36
C ARG A 206 13.30 10.56 -9.05
N LEU A 207 12.09 10.02 -8.80
CA LEU A 207 11.80 9.16 -7.65
C LEU A 207 12.83 8.03 -7.57
N TRP A 208 13.04 7.31 -8.66
CA TRP A 208 13.96 6.19 -8.65
C TRP A 208 15.41 6.59 -8.39
N ARG A 209 15.88 7.69 -8.99
CA ARG A 209 17.23 8.22 -8.73
C ARG A 209 17.42 8.53 -7.24
N ASP A 210 16.43 9.18 -6.63
CA ASP A 210 16.50 9.60 -5.23
C ASP A 210 16.45 8.37 -4.29
N LEU A 211 15.61 7.37 -4.61
CA LEU A 211 15.58 6.09 -3.89
C LEU A 211 16.87 5.28 -4.05
N GLN A 212 17.46 5.24 -5.26
CA GLN A 212 18.73 4.56 -5.48
C GLN A 212 19.87 5.22 -4.71
N TRP A 213 19.88 6.55 -4.66
CA TRP A 213 20.83 7.28 -3.83
C TRP A 213 20.70 6.90 -2.36
N LEU A 214 19.48 6.80 -1.83
CA LEU A 214 19.23 6.37 -0.47
C LEU A 214 19.66 4.93 -0.20
N LEU A 215 19.28 3.99 -1.08
CA LEU A 215 19.66 2.59 -0.95
C LEU A 215 21.18 2.43 -0.88
N LYS A 216 21.90 3.12 -1.78
CA LYS A 216 23.37 3.13 -1.80
C LYS A 216 23.98 3.69 -0.52
N ARG A 217 23.34 4.68 0.11
CA ARG A 217 23.78 5.21 1.42
C ARG A 217 23.61 4.21 2.56
N THR A 218 22.66 3.29 2.42
CA THR A 218 22.37 2.26 3.44
C THR A 218 23.06 0.92 3.18
N ASP A 219 23.79 0.75 2.06
CA ASP A 219 24.39 -0.53 1.67
C ASP A 219 25.48 -1.04 2.64
N ASN A 220 26.22 -0.14 3.28
CA ASN A 220 27.30 -0.48 4.22
C ASN A 220 26.86 -0.47 5.69
N VAL A 221 25.55 -0.32 5.96
CA VAL A 221 24.99 -0.23 7.32
C VAL A 221 24.49 -1.61 7.77
N SER A 222 24.10 -1.74 9.05
CA SER A 222 23.47 -2.94 9.60
C SER A 222 22.37 -3.49 8.68
N GLY A 223 22.36 -4.82 8.49
CA GLY A 223 21.38 -5.52 7.66
C GLY A 223 19.92 -5.24 8.04
N ALA A 224 19.63 -4.91 9.31
CA ALA A 224 18.28 -4.57 9.76
C ALA A 224 17.76 -3.24 9.15
N LEU A 225 18.61 -2.22 9.06
CA LEU A 225 18.23 -0.94 8.46
C LEU A 225 18.06 -1.08 6.94
N GLN A 226 19.02 -1.74 6.29
CA GLN A 226 18.95 -2.01 4.85
C GLN A 226 17.68 -2.81 4.51
N PHE A 227 17.31 -3.78 5.35
CA PHE A 227 16.07 -4.53 5.24
C PHE A 227 14.83 -3.63 5.36
N ALA A 228 14.78 -2.72 6.33
CA ALA A 228 13.66 -1.80 6.49
C ALA A 228 13.52 -0.84 5.28
N VAL A 229 14.63 -0.25 4.82
CA VAL A 229 14.63 0.71 3.70
C VAL A 229 14.24 0.03 2.38
N ILE A 230 14.84 -1.13 2.06
CA ILE A 230 14.46 -1.90 0.86
C ILE A 230 12.99 -2.32 0.95
N GLY A 231 12.56 -2.79 2.12
CA GLY A 231 11.18 -3.19 2.36
C GLY A 231 10.19 -2.06 2.09
N LYS A 232 10.35 -0.90 2.74
CA LYS A 232 9.50 0.28 2.53
C LYS A 232 9.50 0.73 1.07
N THR A 233 10.67 0.79 0.45
CA THR A 233 10.80 1.19 -0.95
C THR A 233 10.09 0.22 -1.89
N TYR A 234 10.21 -1.09 -1.66
CA TYR A 234 9.54 -2.12 -2.45
C TYR A 234 8.02 -2.00 -2.37
N HIS A 235 7.47 -1.90 -1.15
CA HIS A 235 6.03 -1.75 -0.96
C HIS A 235 5.51 -0.49 -1.65
N PHE A 236 6.21 0.64 -1.49
CA PHE A 236 5.83 1.88 -2.13
C PHE A 236 5.74 1.76 -3.66
N ILE A 237 6.78 1.20 -4.30
CA ILE A 237 6.80 1.05 -5.76
C ILE A 237 5.75 0.02 -6.22
N ALA A 238 5.47 -1.03 -5.43
CA ALA A 238 4.41 -1.99 -5.72
C ALA A 238 3.04 -1.32 -5.70
N THR A 239 2.78 -0.46 -4.70
CA THR A 239 1.57 0.37 -4.64
C THR A 239 1.47 1.28 -5.86
N LEU A 240 2.57 1.89 -6.31
CA LEU A 240 2.57 2.71 -7.52
C LEU A 240 2.33 1.89 -8.80
N TYR A 241 2.80 0.65 -8.87
CA TYR A 241 2.57 -0.26 -10.00
C TYR A 241 1.08 -0.54 -10.21
N GLU A 242 0.35 -0.77 -9.12
CA GLU A 242 -1.10 -0.98 -9.15
C GLU A 242 -1.86 0.33 -9.41
N ALA A 243 -1.52 1.39 -8.67
CA ALA A 243 -2.27 2.65 -8.72
C ALA A 243 -2.07 3.47 -10.01
N TYR A 244 -0.92 3.31 -10.70
CA TYR A 244 -0.55 4.10 -11.88
C TYR A 244 -0.12 3.23 -13.08
N PRO A 245 -1.08 2.62 -13.81
CA PRO A 245 -0.81 1.73 -14.93
C PRO A 245 0.04 2.35 -16.05
N SER A 246 -0.09 3.67 -16.28
CA SER A 246 0.61 4.41 -17.33
C SER A 246 2.14 4.34 -17.23
N SER A 247 2.66 4.14 -16.02
CA SER A 247 4.10 4.07 -15.75
C SER A 247 4.60 2.67 -15.38
N ARG A 248 3.78 1.62 -15.61
CA ARG A 248 4.12 0.22 -15.26
C ARG A 248 5.48 -0.25 -15.74
N ALA A 249 5.90 0.15 -16.93
CA ALA A 249 7.21 -0.23 -17.46
C ALA A 249 8.38 0.28 -16.60
N PHE A 250 8.24 1.46 -15.99
CA PHE A 250 9.22 2.00 -15.04
C PHE A 250 9.17 1.23 -13.72
N TRP A 251 7.97 1.08 -13.16
CA TRP A 251 7.77 0.43 -11.86
C TRP A 251 8.25 -1.01 -11.84
N VAL A 252 7.96 -1.79 -12.89
CA VAL A 252 8.43 -3.19 -13.02
C VAL A 252 9.95 -3.27 -13.01
N ARG A 253 10.62 -2.34 -13.70
CA ARG A 253 12.09 -2.29 -13.72
C ARG A 253 12.63 -2.03 -12.31
N TYR A 254 12.00 -1.14 -11.55
CA TYR A 254 12.41 -0.79 -10.20
C TYR A 254 12.15 -1.94 -9.21
N LEU A 255 10.97 -2.56 -9.29
CA LEU A 255 10.59 -3.72 -8.48
C LEU A 255 11.53 -4.91 -8.70
N LEU A 256 11.98 -5.13 -9.93
CA LEU A 256 12.96 -6.17 -10.22
C LEU A 256 14.32 -5.90 -9.55
N VAL A 257 14.79 -4.65 -9.53
CA VAL A 257 16.03 -4.27 -8.83
C VAL A 257 15.86 -4.45 -7.32
N LEU A 258 14.76 -3.98 -6.75
CA LEU A 258 14.48 -4.07 -5.32
C LEU A 258 14.31 -5.53 -4.87
N ALA A 259 13.64 -6.37 -5.67
CA ALA A 259 13.46 -7.79 -5.35
C ALA A 259 14.81 -8.54 -5.32
N ARG A 260 15.74 -8.19 -6.22
CA ARG A 260 17.10 -8.75 -6.22
C ARG A 260 17.89 -8.29 -4.99
N ALA A 261 17.94 -6.98 -4.75
CA ALA A 261 18.61 -6.42 -3.58
C ALA A 261 18.07 -7.02 -2.26
N ARG A 262 16.75 -7.22 -2.19
CA ARG A 262 16.10 -7.84 -1.05
C ARG A 262 16.49 -9.30 -0.86
N LYS A 263 16.51 -10.10 -1.93
CA LYS A 263 16.93 -11.51 -1.88
C LYS A 263 18.36 -11.67 -1.34
N ASP A 264 19.26 -10.74 -1.67
CA ASP A 264 20.67 -10.82 -1.27
C ASP A 264 20.84 -10.71 0.25
N ILE A 265 19.99 -9.92 0.91
CA ILE A 265 20.04 -9.68 2.36
C ILE A 265 19.05 -10.53 3.16
N GLU A 266 18.13 -11.23 2.51
CA GLU A 266 17.10 -12.04 3.17
C GLU A 266 17.70 -13.30 3.83
N PRO A 267 17.27 -13.68 5.05
CA PRO A 267 17.59 -14.97 5.64
C PRO A 267 17.22 -16.15 4.72
N ILE A 268 17.89 -17.29 4.89
CA ILE A 268 17.74 -18.47 4.02
C ILE A 268 16.28 -18.89 3.84
N CYS A 269 15.46 -18.83 4.89
CA CYS A 269 14.05 -19.19 4.86
C CYS A 269 13.20 -18.29 3.94
N GLY A 270 13.57 -17.03 3.72
CA GLY A 270 12.84 -16.08 2.88
C GLY A 270 13.35 -16.01 1.42
N LYS A 271 14.53 -16.58 1.11
CA LYS A 271 15.14 -16.47 -0.23
C LYS A 271 14.30 -17.10 -1.34
N SER A 272 13.52 -18.14 -1.04
CA SER A 272 12.64 -18.79 -2.01
C SER A 272 11.51 -17.86 -2.47
N ALA A 273 10.87 -17.14 -1.54
CA ALA A 273 9.81 -16.17 -1.84
C ALA A 273 10.32 -15.05 -2.77
N TRP A 274 11.50 -14.50 -2.48
CA TRP A 274 12.09 -13.47 -3.34
C TRP A 274 12.60 -14.00 -4.69
N THR A 275 12.95 -15.28 -4.77
CA THR A 275 13.24 -15.93 -6.07
C THR A 275 11.99 -15.97 -6.93
N GLN A 276 10.83 -16.30 -6.35
CA GLN A 276 9.55 -16.26 -7.06
C GLN A 276 9.18 -14.83 -7.46
N ALA A 277 9.34 -13.85 -6.56
CA ALA A 277 9.08 -12.44 -6.87
C ALA A 277 9.95 -11.92 -8.03
N ILE A 278 11.24 -12.29 -8.08
CA ILE A 278 12.13 -11.95 -9.19
C ILE A 278 11.62 -12.56 -10.50
N SER A 279 11.25 -13.85 -10.50
CA SER A 279 10.70 -14.52 -11.69
C SER A 279 9.45 -13.80 -12.18
N PHE A 280 8.51 -13.53 -11.27
CA PHE A 280 7.27 -12.83 -11.57
C PHE A 280 7.52 -11.47 -12.24
N TRP A 281 8.35 -10.60 -11.64
CA TRP A 281 8.63 -9.29 -12.21
C TRP A 281 9.40 -9.36 -13.53
N GLN A 282 10.23 -10.40 -13.71
CA GLN A 282 10.94 -10.62 -14.97
C GLN A 282 9.97 -11.04 -16.10
N ASP A 283 9.00 -11.91 -15.81
CA ASP A 283 7.96 -12.31 -16.75
C ASP A 283 7.07 -11.12 -17.14
N VAL A 284 6.64 -10.32 -16.16
CA VAL A 284 5.89 -9.08 -16.40
C VAL A 284 6.70 -8.10 -17.27
N SER A 285 8.01 -7.96 -17.00
CA SER A 285 8.89 -7.09 -17.79
C SER A 285 8.99 -7.56 -19.25
N ASN A 286 9.13 -8.87 -19.46
CA ASN A 286 9.22 -9.46 -20.80
C ASN A 286 7.90 -9.27 -21.57
N LYS A 287 6.76 -9.47 -20.90
CA LYS A 287 5.43 -9.24 -21.49
C LYS A 287 5.26 -7.80 -21.97
N LEU A 288 5.56 -6.82 -21.11
CA LEU A 288 5.44 -5.40 -21.46
C LEU A 288 6.38 -5.00 -22.62
N LYS A 289 7.59 -5.59 -22.70
CA LYS A 289 8.50 -5.36 -23.84
C LYS A 289 7.92 -5.94 -25.14
N SER A 290 7.32 -7.13 -25.08
CA SER A 290 6.72 -7.77 -26.25
C SER A 290 5.51 -6.99 -26.79
N GLU A 291 4.67 -6.45 -25.90
CA GLU A 291 3.51 -5.62 -26.27
C GLU A 291 3.93 -4.33 -26.98
N ARG A 292 4.97 -3.65 -26.48
CA ARG A 292 5.54 -2.46 -27.15
C ARG A 292 6.14 -2.78 -28.52
N ALA A 293 6.87 -3.89 -28.64
CA ALA A 293 7.44 -4.32 -29.91
C ALA A 293 6.36 -4.66 -30.95
N PHE A 294 5.21 -5.19 -30.52
CA PHE A 294 4.07 -5.48 -31.38
C PHE A 294 3.34 -4.21 -31.82
N GLN A 295 3.14 -3.24 -30.92
CA GLN A 295 2.54 -1.94 -31.25
C GLN A 295 3.40 -1.17 -32.26
N SER A 296 4.71 -1.10 -32.05
CA SER A 296 5.64 -0.42 -32.98
C SER A 296 5.67 -1.04 -34.38
N ARG A 297 5.33 -2.32 -34.54
CA ARG A 297 5.23 -3.00 -35.85
C ARG A 297 3.91 -2.77 -36.57
N ARG A 298 2.85 -2.34 -35.88
CA ARG A 298 1.54 -2.03 -36.48
C ARG A 298 1.43 -0.59 -36.99
N GLU A 299 2.32 0.28 -36.53
CA GLU A 299 2.39 1.70 -36.89
C GLU A 299 3.36 2.00 -38.06
N CYS A 300 4.02 0.97 -38.60
CA CYS A 300 4.79 0.99 -39.85
C CYS A 300 4.04 0.24 -40.95
#